data_AF-A0A7X6D5U1-F1
#
_entry.id   AF-A0A7X6D5U1-F1
#
_cell.length_a   1.000
_cell.length_b   1.000
_cell.length_c   1.000
_cell.angle_alpha   90.00
_cell.angle_beta   90.00
_cell.angle_gamma   90.00
#
_symmetry.space_group_name_H-M   'P 1'
#
loop_
_entity.id
_entity.type
_entity.pdbx_description
1 polymer ?
#
loop_
_entity_poly.entity_id
_entity_poly.type
_entity_poly.pdbx_seq_one_letter_code
_entity_poly.pdbx_strand_id
1 'polypeptide(L)'
;MRELVLGSPAVSPAGGAAAPSVAAVAAAERVTGPLPPSFRWWLTTFGGGRIGGAETAVVAPSGWQDEYDAVTAPWRREERPGLLACAEEPDGARYWFDLTERRADGECPVLCDAGDGLGPQPFAATFAGFPAVVVALATGQRHGPNPAVAELWRQGPGVMLPCGVQAYGPDVLPERNATYEVARWAPDWVLVGDDSGGAGLLMRRHGADRSSVYLLGLGALEPDVAAAGERVTGDLGAWLTAGAPR
;
A
#
# COMPACT_ATOMS: atom_id res chain seq x y z
N MET A 1 -3.04 7.45 0.96
CA MET A 1 -2.20 7.40 -0.27
C MET A 1 -1.45 8.69 -0.52
N ARG A 2 -2.12 9.85 -0.63
CA ARG A 2 -1.44 11.14 -0.88
C ARG A 2 -0.32 11.46 0.12
N GLU A 3 -0.57 11.28 1.42
CA GLU A 3 0.44 11.56 2.47
C GLU A 3 1.70 10.71 2.28
N LEU A 4 1.55 9.39 2.17
CA LEU A 4 2.67 8.47 1.86
C LEU A 4 3.46 8.90 0.61
N VAL A 5 2.75 9.26 -0.47
CA VAL A 5 3.38 9.68 -1.74
C VAL A 5 4.20 10.97 -1.59
N LEU A 6 3.70 11.95 -0.84
CA LEU A 6 4.38 13.25 -0.67
C LEU A 6 5.43 13.24 0.43
N GLY A 7 5.30 12.35 1.41
CA GLY A 7 6.18 12.26 2.57
C GLY A 7 7.35 11.29 2.42
N SER A 8 7.28 10.34 1.47
CA SER A 8 8.30 9.31 1.33
C SER A 8 9.27 9.58 0.18
N PRO A 9 10.59 9.55 0.40
CA PRO A 9 11.58 9.70 -0.68
C PRO A 9 11.60 8.50 -1.63
N ALA A 10 11.01 7.37 -1.23
CA ALA A 10 10.89 6.19 -2.09
C ALA A 10 9.80 6.35 -3.17
N VAL A 11 9.02 7.44 -3.14
CA VAL A 11 8.02 7.74 -4.16
C VAL A 11 8.30 9.11 -4.74
N SER A 12 8.41 9.19 -6.05
CA SER A 12 8.72 10.44 -6.77
C SER A 12 7.70 10.66 -7.88
N PRO A 13 6.64 11.44 -7.63
CA PRO A 13 5.69 11.86 -8.67
C PRO A 13 6.40 12.55 -9.85
N ALA A 14 5.84 12.45 -11.06
CA ALA A 14 6.35 13.19 -12.21
C ALA A 14 6.23 14.71 -11.95
N GLY A 15 7.36 15.37 -11.69
CA GLY A 15 7.41 16.81 -11.48
C GLY A 15 7.12 17.58 -12.76
N GLY A 16 6.08 18.40 -12.78
CA GLY A 16 5.86 19.41 -13.83
C GLY A 16 5.13 18.97 -15.10
N ALA A 17 4.78 17.69 -15.26
CA ALA A 17 3.87 17.28 -16.33
C ALA A 17 2.42 17.64 -15.94
N ALA A 18 1.68 18.26 -16.85
CA ALA A 18 0.26 18.50 -16.62
C ALA A 18 -0.46 17.15 -16.47
N ALA A 19 -1.28 17.01 -15.43
CA ALA A 19 -2.10 15.83 -15.25
C ALA A 19 -2.90 15.54 -16.54
N PRO A 20 -3.01 14.27 -16.96
CA PRO A 20 -3.72 13.90 -18.17
C PRO A 20 -5.19 14.33 -18.05
N SER A 21 -5.76 14.82 -19.15
CA SER A 21 -7.17 15.19 -19.17
C SER A 21 -8.06 13.96 -18.95
N VAL A 22 -9.27 14.18 -18.42
CA VAL A 22 -10.28 13.11 -18.26
C VAL A 22 -10.54 12.38 -19.58
N ALA A 23 -10.50 13.10 -20.71
CA ALA A 23 -10.67 12.52 -22.03
C ALA A 23 -9.49 11.62 -22.44
N ALA A 24 -8.26 11.99 -22.08
CA ALA A 24 -7.08 11.16 -22.34
C ALA A 24 -7.12 9.85 -21.53
N VAL A 25 -7.49 9.92 -20.25
CA VAL A 25 -7.67 8.74 -19.40
C VAL A 25 -8.76 7.82 -19.96
N ALA A 26 -9.92 8.38 -20.33
CA ALA A 26 -11.00 7.60 -20.94
C ALA A 26 -10.60 6.99 -22.30
N ALA A 27 -9.71 7.65 -23.06
CA ALA A 27 -9.17 7.08 -24.28
C ALA A 27 -8.23 5.91 -24.01
N ALA A 28 -7.38 6.00 -22.98
CA ALA A 28 -6.55 4.90 -22.56
C ALA A 28 -7.38 3.69 -22.09
N GLU A 29 -8.41 3.93 -21.27
CA GLU A 29 -9.30 2.87 -20.76
C GLU A 29 -10.12 2.17 -21.86
N ARG A 30 -10.37 2.82 -23.00
CA ARG A 30 -10.97 2.15 -24.17
C ARG A 30 -10.05 1.10 -24.79
N VAL A 31 -8.74 1.22 -24.57
CA VAL A 31 -7.71 0.29 -25.09
C VAL A 31 -7.34 -0.75 -24.03
N THR A 32 -7.15 -0.35 -22.78
CA THR A 32 -6.70 -1.24 -21.70
C THR A 32 -7.85 -1.94 -20.96
N GLY A 33 -9.09 -1.49 -21.16
CA GLY A 33 -10.16 -1.69 -20.18
C GLY A 33 -10.01 -0.74 -18.97
N PRO A 34 -10.95 -0.79 -18.00
CA PRO A 34 -10.93 0.09 -16.84
C PRO A 34 -9.63 -0.03 -16.04
N LEU A 35 -9.00 1.09 -15.72
CA LEU A 35 -7.79 1.07 -14.89
C LEU A 35 -8.17 0.85 -13.42
N PRO A 36 -7.32 0.19 -12.60
CA PRO A 36 -7.54 0.08 -11.16
C PRO A 36 -7.75 1.46 -10.53
N PRO A 37 -8.75 1.65 -9.63
CA PRO A 37 -9.13 2.96 -9.12
C PRO A 37 -7.97 3.78 -8.53
N SER A 38 -7.12 3.17 -7.71
CA SER A 38 -5.97 3.85 -7.11
C SER A 38 -4.87 4.18 -8.11
N PHE A 39 -4.72 3.39 -9.19
CA PHE A 39 -3.82 3.71 -10.29
C PHE A 39 -4.37 4.86 -11.16
N ARG A 40 -5.66 4.84 -11.46
CA ARG A 40 -6.35 5.95 -12.13
C ARG A 40 -6.21 7.24 -11.33
N TRP A 41 -6.37 7.17 -10.00
CA TRP A 41 -6.11 8.30 -9.12
C TRP A 41 -4.66 8.79 -9.20
N TRP A 42 -3.67 7.88 -9.18
CA TRP A 42 -2.26 8.22 -9.35
C TRP A 42 -1.99 8.95 -10.66
N LEU A 43 -2.46 8.42 -11.79
CA LEU A 43 -2.31 9.02 -13.11
C LEU A 43 -2.96 10.40 -13.20
N THR A 44 -4.20 10.55 -12.70
CA THR A 44 -4.92 11.84 -12.74
C THR A 44 -4.38 12.87 -11.76
N THR A 45 -3.70 12.44 -10.69
CA THR A 45 -3.14 13.34 -9.68
C THR A 45 -1.71 13.75 -10.01
N PHE A 46 -0.91 12.81 -10.52
CA PHE A 46 0.54 12.97 -10.68
C PHE A 46 1.04 12.78 -12.11
N GLY A 47 0.21 12.32 -13.04
CA GLY A 47 0.59 12.02 -14.43
C GLY A 47 1.46 10.77 -14.61
N GLY A 48 2.10 10.32 -13.54
CA GLY A 48 3.07 9.22 -13.51
C GLY A 48 4.12 9.49 -12.45
N GLY A 49 5.28 8.84 -12.59
CA GLY A 49 6.42 9.03 -11.71
C GLY A 49 7.14 7.72 -11.45
N ARG A 50 7.81 7.67 -10.30
CA ARG A 50 8.60 6.53 -9.85
C ARG A 50 8.15 6.05 -8.48
N ILE A 51 8.03 4.74 -8.31
CA ILE A 51 7.78 4.08 -7.04
C ILE A 51 8.94 3.10 -6.82
N GLY A 52 9.80 3.40 -5.85
CA GLY A 52 11.07 2.68 -5.67
C GLY A 52 12.01 2.94 -6.84
N GLY A 53 12.52 1.87 -7.46
CA GLY A 53 13.26 1.95 -8.72
C GLY A 53 12.36 2.01 -9.96
N ALA A 54 11.07 1.70 -9.83
CA ALA A 54 10.16 1.43 -10.94
C ALA A 54 9.50 2.69 -11.50
N GLU A 55 9.64 2.90 -12.80
CA GLU A 55 8.94 3.94 -13.55
C GLU A 55 7.53 3.46 -13.90
N THR A 56 6.53 4.22 -13.44
CA THR A 56 5.12 3.89 -13.68
C THR A 56 4.74 4.28 -15.10
N ALA A 57 3.86 3.50 -15.72
CA ALA A 57 3.22 3.88 -16.96
C ALA A 57 2.53 5.25 -16.84
N VAL A 58 2.44 5.97 -17.95
CA VAL A 58 1.76 7.27 -18.04
C VAL A 58 0.55 7.20 -18.97
N VAL A 59 -0.31 8.20 -18.92
CA VAL A 59 -1.33 8.39 -19.98
C VAL A 59 -0.75 9.34 -21.01
N ALA A 60 -0.41 8.80 -22.17
CA ALA A 60 0.11 9.61 -23.27
C ALA A 60 -0.96 10.58 -23.80
N PRO A 61 -0.56 11.75 -24.34
CA PRO A 61 -1.45 12.64 -25.07
C PRO A 61 -2.12 11.93 -26.26
N SER A 62 -3.24 12.49 -26.72
CA SER A 62 -3.95 11.96 -27.89
C SER A 62 -3.02 11.89 -29.11
N GLY A 63 -3.01 10.73 -29.79
CA GLY A 63 -2.15 10.47 -30.95
C GLY A 63 -0.81 9.79 -30.64
N TRP A 64 -0.45 9.66 -29.35
CA TRP A 64 0.81 9.07 -28.90
C TRP A 64 0.59 7.80 -28.07
N GLN A 65 -0.49 7.07 -28.36
CA GLN A 65 -0.94 5.95 -27.54
C GLN A 65 -0.01 4.73 -27.59
N ASP A 66 0.86 4.65 -28.59
CA ASP A 66 1.82 3.54 -28.73
C ASP A 66 3.23 3.91 -28.24
N GLU A 67 3.42 5.10 -27.63
CA GLU A 67 4.70 5.47 -27.00
C GLU A 67 5.07 4.49 -25.88
N TYR A 68 6.37 4.25 -25.72
CA TYR A 68 6.89 3.23 -24.80
C TYR A 68 6.36 3.39 -23.37
N ASP A 69 6.30 4.62 -22.85
CA ASP A 69 5.86 4.89 -21.48
C ASP A 69 4.34 4.86 -21.31
N ALA A 70 3.58 4.92 -22.41
CA ALA A 70 2.14 4.96 -22.38
C ALA A 70 1.58 3.65 -21.80
N VAL A 71 0.60 3.72 -20.92
CA VAL A 71 -0.13 2.54 -20.41
C VAL A 71 -0.78 1.72 -21.52
N THR A 72 -1.04 2.35 -22.67
CA THR A 72 -1.59 1.73 -23.88
C THR A 72 -0.54 1.09 -24.79
N ALA A 73 0.75 1.23 -24.49
CA ALA A 73 1.82 0.66 -25.31
C ALA A 73 1.61 -0.84 -25.53
N PRO A 74 1.84 -1.36 -26.76
CA PRO A 74 1.63 -2.78 -27.07
C PRO A 74 2.37 -3.72 -26.11
N TRP A 75 3.63 -3.42 -25.77
CA TRP A 75 4.42 -4.26 -24.87
C TRP A 75 3.81 -4.38 -23.47
N ARG A 76 3.15 -3.32 -22.96
CA ARG A 76 2.48 -3.36 -21.65
C ARG A 76 1.24 -4.25 -21.63
N ARG A 77 0.59 -4.43 -22.78
CA ARG A 77 -0.71 -5.13 -22.92
C ARG A 77 -0.60 -6.54 -23.49
N GLU A 78 0.36 -6.77 -24.38
CA GLU A 78 0.39 -7.93 -25.27
C GLU A 78 1.47 -8.94 -24.88
N GLU A 79 2.44 -8.56 -24.03
CA GLU A 79 3.49 -9.47 -23.55
C GLU A 79 2.90 -10.66 -22.78
N ARG A 80 1.85 -10.43 -21.98
CA ARG A 80 1.19 -11.45 -21.16
C ARG A 80 -0.33 -11.27 -21.15
N PRO A 81 -1.10 -12.14 -21.81
CA PRO A 81 -2.56 -12.06 -21.81
C PRO A 81 -3.15 -12.03 -20.39
N GLY A 82 -4.07 -11.09 -20.14
CA GLY A 82 -4.70 -10.93 -18.83
C GLY A 82 -3.91 -10.05 -17.84
N LEU A 83 -2.68 -9.67 -18.17
CA LEU A 83 -1.87 -8.77 -17.36
C LEU A 83 -1.68 -7.42 -18.06
N LEU A 84 -1.55 -6.36 -17.27
CA LEU A 84 -1.23 -5.01 -17.76
C LEU A 84 -0.01 -4.47 -17.03
N ALA A 85 1.11 -4.29 -17.73
CA ALA A 85 2.34 -3.79 -17.11
C ALA A 85 2.12 -2.35 -16.65
N CYS A 86 2.25 -2.09 -15.35
CA CYS A 86 2.01 -0.79 -14.74
C CYS A 86 3.29 -0.06 -14.34
N ALA A 87 4.39 -0.78 -14.13
CA ALA A 87 5.70 -0.19 -13.86
C ALA A 87 6.84 -1.13 -14.27
N GLU A 88 8.03 -0.57 -14.51
CA GLU A 88 9.25 -1.31 -14.85
C GLU A 88 10.46 -0.63 -14.20
N GLU A 89 11.40 -1.41 -13.67
CA GLU A 89 12.69 -0.94 -13.19
C GLU A 89 13.75 -1.03 -14.30
N PRO A 90 14.78 -0.16 -14.29
CA PRO A 90 15.86 -0.22 -15.26
C PRO A 90 16.65 -1.54 -15.30
N ASP A 91 16.60 -2.33 -14.23
CA ASP A 91 17.24 -3.64 -14.14
C ASP A 91 16.39 -4.78 -14.72
N GLY A 92 15.18 -4.46 -15.19
CA GLY A 92 14.26 -5.40 -15.81
C GLY A 92 13.19 -5.97 -14.88
N ALA A 93 13.18 -5.62 -13.59
CA ALA A 93 12.06 -5.97 -12.72
C ALA A 93 10.79 -5.29 -13.22
N ARG A 94 9.69 -6.03 -13.31
CA ARG A 94 8.44 -5.54 -13.91
C ARG A 94 7.25 -5.79 -13.00
N TYR A 95 6.29 -4.88 -13.07
CA TYR A 95 5.08 -4.91 -12.26
C TYR A 95 3.87 -4.89 -13.17
N TRP A 96 2.91 -5.79 -12.90
CA TRP A 96 1.67 -5.89 -13.66
C TRP A 96 0.45 -5.83 -12.76
N PHE A 97 -0.62 -5.23 -13.26
CA PHE A 97 -1.96 -5.54 -12.77
C PHE A 97 -2.39 -6.90 -13.29
N ASP A 98 -2.85 -7.76 -12.39
CA ASP A 98 -3.63 -8.94 -12.75
C ASP A 98 -5.08 -8.52 -13.03
N LEU A 99 -5.43 -8.40 -14.32
CA LEU A 99 -6.76 -7.99 -14.72
C LEU A 99 -7.78 -9.13 -14.57
N THR A 100 -7.31 -10.37 -14.43
CA THR A 100 -8.17 -11.56 -14.28
C THR A 100 -8.69 -11.70 -12.85
N GLU A 101 -7.91 -11.21 -11.87
CA GLU A 101 -8.24 -11.21 -10.44
C GLU A 101 -8.81 -9.86 -9.97
N ARG A 102 -9.58 -9.18 -10.83
CA ARG A 102 -10.19 -7.90 -10.47
C ARG A 102 -11.17 -8.08 -9.30
N ARG A 103 -10.94 -7.29 -8.25
CA ARG A 103 -11.74 -7.27 -7.02
C ARG A 103 -13.07 -6.54 -7.23
N ALA A 104 -13.99 -6.73 -6.29
CA ALA A 104 -15.31 -6.10 -6.31
C ALA A 104 -15.26 -4.56 -6.23
N ASP A 105 -14.21 -4.00 -5.63
CA ASP A 105 -13.94 -2.56 -5.58
C ASP A 105 -13.31 -2.02 -6.88
N GLY A 106 -13.03 -2.90 -7.85
CA GLY A 106 -12.40 -2.57 -9.12
C GLY A 106 -10.88 -2.57 -9.09
N GLU A 107 -10.23 -2.75 -7.93
CA GLU A 107 -8.78 -2.88 -7.83
C GLU A 107 -8.30 -4.20 -8.45
N CYS A 108 -7.05 -4.20 -8.90
CA CYS A 108 -6.36 -5.38 -9.39
C CYS A 108 -5.12 -5.63 -8.53
N PRO A 109 -4.82 -6.89 -8.18
CA PRO A 109 -3.55 -7.26 -7.58
C PRO A 109 -2.38 -6.81 -8.46
N VAL A 110 -1.30 -6.40 -7.80
CA VAL A 110 -0.02 -6.10 -8.46
C VAL A 110 0.89 -7.32 -8.31
N LEU A 111 1.33 -7.85 -9.43
CA LEU A 111 2.35 -8.89 -9.51
C LEU A 111 3.72 -8.26 -9.80
N CYS A 112 4.79 -8.85 -9.30
CA CYS A 112 6.17 -8.47 -9.59
C CYS A 112 6.94 -9.67 -10.14
N ASP A 113 7.60 -9.51 -11.28
CA ASP A 113 8.63 -10.44 -11.76
C ASP A 113 9.98 -9.78 -11.48
N ALA A 114 10.71 -10.35 -10.53
CA ALA A 114 12.01 -9.83 -10.10
C ALA A 114 13.16 -10.26 -11.01
N GLY A 115 12.89 -11.01 -12.10
CA GLY A 115 13.92 -11.55 -12.99
C GLY A 115 14.72 -12.71 -12.37
N ASP A 116 14.23 -13.31 -11.29
CA ASP A 116 14.85 -14.44 -10.59
C ASP A 116 14.48 -15.82 -11.19
N GLY A 117 13.68 -15.82 -12.26
CA GLY A 117 13.21 -17.03 -12.94
C GLY A 117 11.99 -17.69 -12.29
N LEU A 118 11.44 -17.13 -11.21
CA LEU A 118 10.20 -17.61 -10.59
C LEU A 118 8.94 -17.08 -11.28
N GLY A 119 9.11 -16.11 -12.19
CA GLY A 119 8.02 -15.43 -12.88
C GLY A 119 7.23 -14.50 -11.94
N PRO A 120 6.11 -13.91 -12.40
CA PRO A 120 5.35 -12.94 -11.63
C PRO A 120 4.78 -13.51 -10.33
N GLN A 121 5.12 -12.88 -9.20
CA GLN A 121 4.66 -13.22 -7.86
C GLN A 121 3.76 -12.11 -7.29
N PRO A 122 2.80 -12.43 -6.41
CA PRO A 122 2.00 -11.42 -5.72
C PRO A 122 2.86 -10.41 -4.95
N PHE A 123 2.67 -9.12 -5.23
CA PHE A 123 3.43 -8.04 -4.59
C PHE A 123 2.53 -7.16 -3.72
N ALA A 124 1.39 -6.71 -4.26
CA ALA A 124 0.38 -5.96 -3.52
C ALA A 124 -1.04 -6.37 -3.96
N ALA A 125 -2.04 -6.14 -3.12
CA ALA A 125 -3.44 -6.43 -3.42
C ALA A 125 -4.12 -5.33 -4.24
N THR A 126 -3.56 -4.11 -4.24
CA THR A 126 -4.05 -2.94 -4.97
C THR A 126 -2.87 -2.09 -5.45
N PHE A 127 -3.11 -1.13 -6.36
CA PHE A 127 -2.07 -0.16 -6.69
C PHE A 127 -1.75 0.77 -5.49
N ALA A 128 -2.70 1.08 -4.60
CA ALA A 128 -2.42 1.86 -3.40
C ALA A 128 -1.51 1.12 -2.40
N GLY A 129 -1.55 -0.21 -2.38
CA GLY A 129 -0.67 -1.04 -1.59
C GLY A 129 0.74 -1.16 -2.17
N PHE A 130 0.90 -1.05 -3.49
CA PHE A 130 2.20 -1.09 -4.15
C PHE A 130 3.24 -0.11 -3.56
N PRO A 131 2.97 1.22 -3.49
CA PRO A 131 3.90 2.15 -2.87
C PRO A 131 4.04 1.91 -1.36
N ALA A 132 3.00 1.45 -0.66
CA ALA A 132 3.11 1.13 0.76
C ALA A 132 4.12 -0.02 1.00
N VAL A 133 4.03 -1.10 0.23
CA VAL A 133 5.00 -2.21 0.28
C VAL A 133 6.41 -1.73 -0.05
N VAL A 134 6.57 -0.90 -1.09
CA VAL A 134 7.88 -0.34 -1.45
C VAL A 134 8.47 0.53 -0.34
N VAL A 135 7.66 1.39 0.29
CA VAL A 135 8.09 2.19 1.45
C VAL A 135 8.47 1.30 2.64
N ALA A 136 7.71 0.23 2.91
CA ALA A 136 8.04 -0.73 3.96
C ALA A 136 9.39 -1.42 3.70
N LEU A 137 9.68 -1.79 2.45
CA LEU A 137 10.97 -2.36 2.07
C LEU A 137 12.11 -1.34 2.23
N ALA A 138 11.93 -0.12 1.72
CA ALA A 138 12.94 0.95 1.76
C ALA A 138 13.28 1.39 3.19
N THR A 139 12.33 1.31 4.12
CA THR A 139 12.51 1.65 5.54
C THR A 139 12.95 0.46 6.40
N GLY A 140 13.25 -0.69 5.79
CA GLY A 140 13.73 -1.88 6.49
C GLY A 140 12.64 -2.66 7.25
N GLN A 141 11.38 -2.26 7.14
CA GLN A 141 10.24 -2.94 7.77
C GLN A 141 9.85 -4.24 7.04
N ARG A 142 10.27 -4.41 5.78
CA ARG A 142 10.05 -5.61 4.96
C ARG A 142 8.55 -5.97 4.86
N HIS A 143 8.15 -7.11 5.40
CA HIS A 143 6.75 -7.55 5.45
C HIS A 143 5.99 -6.96 6.65
N GLY A 144 6.48 -5.88 7.27
CA GLY A 144 5.88 -5.27 8.44
C GLY A 144 6.12 -6.03 9.75
N PRO A 145 5.76 -5.42 10.88
CA PRO A 145 6.03 -5.97 12.21
C PRO A 145 5.14 -7.16 12.57
N ASN A 146 4.05 -7.34 11.83
CA ASN A 146 3.02 -8.34 12.08
C ASN A 146 2.35 -8.75 10.74
N PRO A 147 1.99 -10.03 10.52
CA PRO A 147 1.36 -10.49 9.26
C PRO A 147 0.06 -9.75 8.91
N ALA A 148 -0.76 -9.37 9.90
CA ALA A 148 -1.99 -8.62 9.64
C ALA A 148 -1.69 -7.18 9.18
N VAL A 149 -0.64 -6.56 9.72
CA VAL A 149 -0.16 -5.24 9.28
C VAL A 149 0.46 -5.34 7.87
N ALA A 150 1.19 -6.41 7.59
CA ALA A 150 1.69 -6.72 6.25
C ALA A 150 0.57 -6.74 5.21
N GLU A 151 -0.53 -7.41 5.57
CA GLU A 151 -1.70 -7.54 4.71
C GLU A 151 -2.40 -6.20 4.51
N LEU A 152 -2.52 -5.39 5.57
CA LEU A 152 -3.03 -4.02 5.45
C LEU A 152 -2.18 -3.19 4.48
N TRP A 153 -0.85 -3.28 4.58
CA TRP A 153 0.06 -2.53 3.69
C TRP A 153 0.02 -3.00 2.24
N ARG A 154 -0.28 -4.29 1.99
CA ARG A 154 -0.56 -4.76 0.63
C ARG A 154 -1.86 -4.18 0.06
N GLN A 155 -2.78 -3.70 0.89
CA GLN A 155 -4.03 -3.07 0.45
C GLN A 155 -3.93 -1.54 0.35
N GLY A 156 -3.08 -0.91 1.17
CA GLY A 156 -2.89 0.54 1.16
C GLY A 156 -2.00 1.04 2.30
N PRO A 157 -1.74 2.35 2.39
CA PRO A 157 -0.79 2.93 3.35
C PRO A 157 -1.39 3.14 4.76
N GLY A 158 -2.16 2.18 5.25
CA GLY A 158 -2.98 2.34 6.47
C GLY A 158 -4.34 2.98 6.20
N VAL A 159 -5.11 3.18 7.26
CA VAL A 159 -6.50 3.67 7.21
C VAL A 159 -6.80 4.58 8.40
N MET A 160 -7.54 5.66 8.16
CA MET A 160 -8.18 6.48 9.18
C MET A 160 -9.69 6.33 9.02
N LEU A 161 -10.36 5.83 10.05
CA LEU A 161 -11.80 5.61 10.07
C LEU A 161 -12.52 6.87 10.58
N PRO A 162 -13.80 7.10 10.18
CA PRO A 162 -14.59 8.24 10.68
C PRO A 162 -14.78 8.27 12.20
N CYS A 163 -14.64 7.12 12.87
CA CYS A 163 -14.70 7.01 14.33
C CYS A 163 -13.41 7.47 15.04
N GLY A 164 -12.38 7.90 14.31
CA GLY A 164 -11.10 8.36 14.85
C GLY A 164 -10.04 7.27 15.01
N VAL A 165 -10.41 6.00 14.77
CA VAL A 165 -9.47 4.89 14.78
C VAL A 165 -8.56 4.96 13.55
N GLN A 166 -7.25 4.93 13.79
CA GLN A 166 -6.23 4.89 12.76
C GLN A 166 -5.44 3.59 12.85
N ALA A 167 -5.21 2.93 11.72
CA ALA A 167 -4.16 1.93 11.55
C ALA A 167 -3.03 2.51 10.70
N TYR A 168 -1.79 2.41 11.18
CA TYR A 168 -0.66 3.13 10.61
C TYR A 168 -0.15 2.51 9.30
N GLY A 169 0.22 3.41 8.39
CA GLY A 169 1.05 3.08 7.24
C GLY A 169 2.52 2.87 7.62
N PRO A 170 3.32 2.35 6.68
CA PRO A 170 4.74 2.10 6.90
C PRO A 170 5.55 3.40 7.04
N ASP A 171 5.08 4.52 6.53
CA ASP A 171 5.67 5.85 6.71
C ASP A 171 5.54 6.40 8.14
N VAL A 172 4.45 6.06 8.83
CA VAL A 172 4.13 6.61 10.15
C VAL A 172 4.51 5.66 11.29
N LEU A 173 4.39 4.34 11.07
CA LEU A 173 4.54 3.34 12.13
C LEU A 173 5.88 3.45 12.90
N PRO A 174 7.05 3.60 12.24
CA PRO A 174 8.34 3.70 12.96
C PRO A 174 8.42 4.91 13.88
N GLU A 175 8.00 6.08 13.40
CA GLU A 175 8.00 7.33 14.17
C GLU A 175 7.11 7.20 15.39
N ARG A 176 5.88 6.70 15.23
CA ARG A 176 4.95 6.52 16.36
C ARG A 176 5.47 5.54 17.40
N ASN A 177 6.03 4.40 16.99
CA ASN A 177 6.62 3.45 17.95
C ASN A 177 7.79 4.05 18.73
N ALA A 178 8.60 4.92 18.10
CA ALA A 178 9.69 5.63 18.75
C ALA A 178 9.18 6.71 19.71
N THR A 179 8.21 7.51 19.28
CA THR A 179 7.60 8.60 20.06
C THR A 179 6.99 8.11 21.37
N TYR A 180 6.37 6.92 21.38
CA TYR A 180 5.83 6.31 22.60
C TYR A 180 6.80 5.35 23.31
N GLU A 181 8.06 5.29 22.87
CA GLU A 181 9.08 4.40 23.43
C GLU A 181 8.61 2.94 23.59
N VAL A 182 7.83 2.43 22.62
CA VAL A 182 7.16 1.12 22.73
C VAL A 182 8.17 0.01 22.99
N ALA A 183 9.33 0.07 22.34
CA ALA A 183 10.40 -0.92 22.54
C ALA A 183 10.94 -0.95 23.98
N ARG A 184 10.82 0.15 24.74
CA ARG A 184 11.24 0.23 26.14
C ARG A 184 10.15 -0.26 27.08
N TRP A 185 8.92 0.18 26.86
CA TRP A 185 7.81 -0.06 27.80
C TRP A 185 7.05 -1.36 27.53
N ALA A 186 6.96 -1.78 26.27
CA ALA A 186 6.26 -2.98 25.82
C ALA A 186 7.08 -3.71 24.73
N PRO A 187 8.25 -4.29 25.07
CA PRO A 187 9.25 -4.77 24.10
C PRO A 187 8.74 -5.87 23.15
N ASP A 188 7.81 -6.71 23.61
CA ASP A 188 7.21 -7.78 22.80
C ASP A 188 6.04 -7.31 21.92
N TRP A 189 5.72 -6.02 21.98
CA TRP A 189 4.56 -5.42 21.35
C TRP A 189 4.96 -4.36 20.32
N VAL A 190 4.08 -4.15 19.35
CA VAL A 190 4.17 -3.09 18.37
C VAL A 190 2.90 -2.27 18.41
N LEU A 191 3.06 -0.95 18.41
CA LEU A 191 1.96 -0.02 18.21
C LEU A 191 1.64 0.02 16.70
N VAL A 192 0.43 -0.38 16.33
CA VAL A 192 0.00 -0.50 14.93
C VAL A 192 -1.04 0.55 14.54
N GLY A 193 -1.49 1.35 15.50
CA GLY A 193 -2.54 2.33 15.33
C GLY A 193 -2.94 2.98 16.65
N ASP A 194 -3.94 3.86 16.63
CA ASP A 194 -4.50 4.51 17.81
C ASP A 194 -5.98 4.91 17.60
N ASP A 195 -6.65 5.33 18.67
CA ASP A 195 -8.05 5.77 18.65
C ASP A 195 -8.23 7.30 18.60
N SER A 196 -7.16 8.05 18.38
CA SER A 196 -7.05 9.51 18.52
C SER A 196 -7.42 10.07 19.91
N GLY A 197 -7.82 9.21 20.86
CA GLY A 197 -8.24 9.52 22.22
C GLY A 197 -7.15 9.27 23.28
N GLY A 198 -5.97 8.84 22.84
CA GLY A 198 -4.81 8.58 23.69
C GLY A 198 -4.57 7.10 23.98
N ALA A 199 -5.34 6.19 23.39
CA ALA A 199 -5.10 4.75 23.46
C ALA A 199 -4.52 4.22 22.14
N GLY A 200 -3.56 3.32 22.28
CA GLY A 200 -2.87 2.67 21.17
C GLY A 200 -3.46 1.30 20.87
N LEU A 201 -3.44 0.91 19.61
CA LEU A 201 -3.68 -0.45 19.14
C LEU A 201 -2.35 -1.20 19.14
N LEU A 202 -2.24 -2.24 19.96
CA LEU A 202 -1.02 -3.03 20.12
C LEU A 202 -1.23 -4.47 19.67
N MET A 203 -0.22 -5.00 18.99
CA MET A 203 -0.14 -6.41 18.57
C MET A 203 1.20 -6.99 19.00
N ARG A 204 1.25 -8.31 19.24
CA ARG A 204 2.54 -8.96 19.51
C ARG A 204 3.42 -8.98 18.27
N ARG A 205 4.73 -8.75 18.46
CA ARG A 205 5.76 -8.87 17.41
C ARG A 205 6.07 -10.32 17.08
N HIS A 206 6.05 -11.18 18.10
CA HIS A 206 6.46 -12.59 18.03
C HIS A 206 5.52 -13.48 18.83
N GLY A 207 5.71 -14.80 18.74
CA GLY A 207 4.90 -15.80 19.44
C GLY A 207 3.69 -16.27 18.65
N ALA A 208 2.83 -17.06 19.31
CA ALA A 208 1.69 -17.72 18.68
C ALA A 208 0.51 -16.76 18.42
N ASP A 209 0.20 -15.86 19.36
CA ASP A 209 -0.88 -14.88 19.20
C ASP A 209 -0.36 -13.60 18.55
N ARG A 210 -0.35 -13.59 17.21
CA ARG A 210 -0.02 -12.41 16.39
C ARG A 210 -1.23 -11.85 15.67
N SER A 211 -2.45 -12.27 16.00
CA SER A 211 -3.67 -11.77 15.35
C SER A 211 -4.51 -10.91 16.28
N SER A 212 -4.38 -11.10 17.60
CA SER A 212 -5.10 -10.27 18.56
C SER A 212 -4.57 -8.84 18.61
N VAL A 213 -5.51 -7.89 18.70
CA VAL A 213 -5.26 -6.46 18.87
C VAL A 213 -5.77 -6.05 20.24
N TYR A 214 -4.95 -5.32 20.97
CA TYR A 214 -5.27 -4.80 22.29
C TYR A 214 -5.28 -3.28 22.26
N LEU A 215 -6.24 -2.67 22.95
CA LEU A 215 -6.33 -1.24 23.17
C LEU A 215 -5.80 -0.93 24.57
N LEU A 216 -4.81 -0.05 24.65
CA LEU A 216 -4.22 0.37 25.92
C LEU A 216 -3.85 1.85 25.87
N GLY A 217 -4.08 2.57 26.96
CA GLY A 217 -3.65 3.97 27.09
C GLY A 217 -2.14 4.11 26.86
N LEU A 218 -1.73 5.00 25.95
CA LEU A 218 -0.32 5.16 25.58
C LEU A 218 0.55 5.68 26.73
N GLY A 219 -0.05 6.36 27.71
CA GLY A 219 0.60 6.75 28.96
C GLY A 219 0.71 5.64 30.01
N ALA A 220 0.14 4.46 29.74
CA ALA A 220 0.10 3.30 30.64
C ALA A 220 0.75 2.07 30.00
N LEU A 221 1.64 2.25 29.02
CA LEU A 221 2.37 1.14 28.39
C LEU A 221 3.16 0.37 29.44
N GLU A 222 3.00 -0.95 29.42
CA GLU A 222 3.71 -1.88 30.28
C GLU A 222 4.04 -3.18 29.53
N PRO A 223 4.94 -4.02 30.07
CA PRO A 223 5.39 -5.21 29.36
C PRO A 223 4.27 -6.19 28.99
N ASP A 224 3.26 -6.34 29.86
CA ASP A 224 2.13 -7.25 29.65
C ASP A 224 0.84 -6.53 29.22
N VAL A 225 0.87 -5.99 27.99
CA VAL A 225 -0.29 -5.32 27.38
C VAL A 225 -1.54 -6.20 27.33
N ALA A 226 -1.41 -7.53 27.28
CA ALA A 226 -2.57 -8.43 27.23
C ALA A 226 -3.32 -8.47 28.57
N ALA A 227 -2.61 -8.29 29.69
CA ALA A 227 -3.21 -8.21 31.02
C ALA A 227 -3.74 -6.80 31.32
N ALA A 228 -3.04 -5.77 30.84
CA ALA A 228 -3.34 -4.36 31.12
C ALA A 228 -4.40 -3.74 30.22
N GLY A 229 -4.44 -4.19 28.96
CA GLY A 229 -5.27 -3.61 27.90
C GLY A 229 -6.55 -4.41 27.64
N GLU A 230 -7.43 -3.80 26.86
CA GLU A 230 -8.67 -4.42 26.39
C GLU A 230 -8.42 -5.12 25.05
N ARG A 231 -8.77 -6.41 24.93
CA ARG A 231 -8.70 -7.09 23.63
C ARG A 231 -9.90 -6.67 22.76
N VAL A 232 -9.63 -5.94 21.67
CA VAL A 232 -10.68 -5.42 20.78
C VAL A 232 -11.01 -6.36 19.61
N THR A 233 -10.05 -7.15 19.12
CA THR A 233 -10.30 -8.12 18.05
C THR A 233 -9.24 -9.22 17.99
N GLY A 234 -9.56 -10.31 17.30
CA GLY A 234 -8.62 -11.35 16.85
C GLY A 234 -8.22 -11.25 15.38
N ASP A 235 -8.79 -10.28 14.67
CA ASP A 235 -8.61 -10.05 13.23
C ASP A 235 -8.66 -8.53 12.97
N LEU A 236 -7.50 -7.92 12.78
CA LEU A 236 -7.36 -6.48 12.52
C LEU A 236 -8.11 -6.06 11.24
N GLY A 237 -8.02 -6.85 10.17
CA GLY A 237 -8.59 -6.49 8.86
C GLY A 237 -10.11 -6.50 8.88
N ALA A 238 -10.70 -7.56 9.44
CA ALA A 238 -12.16 -7.66 9.58
C ALA A 238 -12.72 -6.57 10.51
N TRP A 239 -12.01 -6.28 11.62
CA TRP A 239 -12.42 -5.24 12.57
C TRP A 239 -12.38 -3.83 11.97
N LEU A 240 -11.33 -3.49 11.21
CA LEU A 240 -11.25 -2.20 10.51
C LEU A 240 -12.36 -2.05 9.47
N THR A 241 -12.65 -3.12 8.72
CA THR A 241 -13.71 -3.14 7.70
C THR A 241 -15.10 -2.97 8.30
N ALA A 242 -15.32 -3.50 9.51
CA ALA A 242 -16.57 -3.32 10.27
C ALA A 242 -16.71 -1.92 10.89
N GLY A 243 -15.74 -1.01 10.69
CA GLY A 243 -15.76 0.34 11.24
C GLY A 243 -15.23 0.44 12.67
N ALA A 244 -14.38 -0.52 13.08
CA ALA A 244 -13.79 -0.58 14.41
C ALA A 244 -14.84 -0.51 15.56
N PRO A 245 -15.79 -1.45 15.60
CA PRO A 245 -16.76 -1.51 16.69
C PRO A 245 -16.02 -1.70 18.03
N ARG A 246 -16.53 -1.04 19.07
CA ARG A 246 -16.10 -1.26 20.46
C ARG A 246 -16.72 -2.54 21.00
#